data_AF-K1RPP2-F1
#
_entry.id   AF-K1RPP2-F1
#
_cell.length_a   1.000
_cell.length_b   1.000
_cell.length_c   1.000
_cell.angle_alpha   90.00
_cell.angle_beta   90.00
_cell.angle_gamma   90.00
#
_symmetry.space_group_name_H-M   'P 1'
#
loop_
_entity.id
_entity.type
_entity.pdbx_description
1 polymer ?
#
loop_
_entity_poly.entity_id
_entity_poly.type
_entity_poly.pdbx_seq_one_letter_code
_entity_poly.pdbx_strand_id
1 'polypeptide(L)' 'MYMNPEEQNFSTRFAPFVNERNVMGIMDELSEAQLHIGQNVNPKMVFFDFSLKMIVLLKN' A
#
# COMPACT_ATOMS: atom_id res chain seq x y z
N MET A 1 -7.70 -21.06 -0.69
CA MET A 1 -6.99 -20.26 0.33
C MET A 1 -8.05 -19.47 1.09
N TYR A 2 -8.14 -19.64 2.41
CA TYR A 2 -9.01 -18.85 3.29
C TYR A 2 -8.13 -17.93 4.11
N MET A 3 -8.54 -16.66 4.26
CA MET A 3 -7.86 -15.74 5.18
C MET A 3 -7.91 -16.31 6.59
N ASN A 4 -6.81 -16.21 7.31
CA ASN A 4 -6.80 -16.54 8.74
C ASN A 4 -7.61 -15.47 9.52
N PRO A 5 -7.99 -15.74 10.80
CA PRO A 5 -8.80 -14.79 11.57
C PRO A 5 -8.16 -13.40 11.73
N GLU A 6 -6.82 -13.31 11.76
CA GLU A 6 -6.09 -12.04 11.89
C GLU A 6 -6.16 -11.23 10.59
N GLU A 7 -5.94 -11.88 9.45
CA GLU A 7 -6.06 -11.29 8.11
C GLU A 7 -7.49 -10.81 7.84
N GLN A 8 -8.48 -11.59 8.27
CA GLN A 8 -9.89 -11.19 8.13
C GLN A 8 -10.22 -9.97 8.99
N ASN A 9 -9.73 -9.93 10.24
CA ASN A 9 -9.92 -8.79 11.13
C ASN A 9 -9.24 -7.53 10.59
N PHE A 10 -7.99 -7.65 10.10
CA PHE A 10 -7.30 -6.57 9.42
C PHE A 10 -8.07 -6.08 8.20
N SER A 11 -8.42 -6.99 7.29
CA SER A 11 -9.10 -6.66 6.03
C SER A 11 -10.42 -5.96 6.27
N THR A 12 -11.21 -6.43 7.23
CA THR A 12 -12.49 -5.81 7.60
C THR A 12 -12.30 -4.37 8.10
N ARG A 13 -11.27 -4.13 8.91
CA ARG A 13 -10.97 -2.80 9.47
C ARG A 13 -10.27 -1.87 8.47
N PHE A 14 -9.53 -2.44 7.52
CA PHE A 14 -8.76 -1.68 6.54
C PHE A 14 -9.56 -1.34 5.27
N ALA A 15 -10.56 -2.15 4.92
CA ALA A 15 -11.40 -1.95 3.74
C ALA A 15 -11.96 -0.53 3.57
N PRO A 16 -12.42 0.19 4.63
CA PRO A 16 -12.94 1.55 4.46
C PRO A 16 -11.93 2.58 3.96
N PHE A 17 -10.63 2.31 4.05
CA PHE A 17 -9.57 3.23 3.58
C PHE A 17 -9.23 3.06 2.10
N VAL A 18 -9.76 2.04 1.43
CA VAL A 18 -9.54 1.78 0.00
C VAL A 18 -10.87 1.93 -0.75
N ASN A 19 -10.91 2.82 -1.74
CA ASN A 19 -12.10 3.14 -2.51
C ASN A 19 -11.75 3.43 -3.98
N GLU A 20 -12.77 3.62 -4.82
CA GLU A 20 -12.61 3.84 -6.26
C GLU A 20 -11.74 5.05 -6.63
N ARG A 21 -11.59 6.03 -5.72
CA ARG A 21 -10.82 7.25 -5.95
C ARG A 21 -9.33 7.06 -5.69
N ASN A 22 -8.96 6.14 -4.80
CA ASN A 22 -7.57 5.94 -4.38
C ASN A 22 -6.97 4.58 -4.79
N VAL A 23 -7.80 3.59 -5.14
CA VAL A 23 -7.34 2.22 -5.44
C VAL A 23 -6.29 2.18 -6.55
N MET A 24 -6.48 2.93 -7.64
CA MET A 24 -5.50 2.97 -8.74
C MET A 24 -4.18 3.58 -8.27
N GLY A 25 -4.22 4.69 -7.55
CA GLY A 25 -3.00 5.33 -7.03
C GLY A 25 -2.25 4.46 -6.02
N ILE A 26 -2.96 3.68 -5.20
CA ILE A 26 -2.33 2.71 -4.28
C ILE A 26 -1.61 1.61 -5.08
N MET A 27 -2.26 1.08 -6.12
CA MET A 27 -1.67 0.03 -6.97
C MET A 27 -0.44 0.51 -7.72
N ASP A 28 -0.47 1.74 -8.24
CA ASP A 28 0.66 2.35 -8.92
C ASP A 28 1.84 2.53 -7.95
N GLU A 29 1.59 3.06 -6.75
CA GLU A 29 2.64 3.32 -5.76
C GLU A 29 3.25 2.02 -5.19
N LEU A 30 2.45 0.96 -5.04
CA LEU A 30 2.95 -0.37 -4.70
C LEU A 30 3.85 -0.94 -5.82
N SER A 31 3.45 -0.76 -7.08
CA SER A 31 4.19 -1.26 -8.25
C SER A 31 5.53 -0.55 -8.40
N GLU A 32 5.56 0.78 -8.23
CA GLU A 32 6.78 1.60 -8.26
C GLU A 32 7.73 1.24 -7.12
N ALA A 33 7.21 1.07 -5.90
CA ALA A 33 8.02 0.62 -4.77
C ALA A 33 8.65 -0.75 -5.05
N GLN A 34 7.88 -1.70 -5.59
CA GLN A 34 8.40 -3.03 -5.97
C GLN A 34 9.50 -2.92 -7.04
N LEU A 35 9.29 -2.08 -8.06
CA LEU A 35 10.27 -1.84 -9.12
C LEU A 35 11.58 -1.29 -8.55
N HIS A 36 11.52 -0.24 -7.71
CA HIS A 36 12.70 0.38 -7.12
C HIS A 36 13.47 -0.59 -6.22
N ILE A 37 12.77 -1.43 -5.43
CA ILE A 37 13.43 -2.50 -4.66
C ILE A 37 14.11 -3.50 -5.60
N GLY A 38 13.43 -3.92 -6.67
CA GLY A 38 14.00 -4.83 -7.67
C GLY A 38 15.22 -4.25 -8.41
N GLN A 39 15.30 -2.93 -8.52
CA GLN A 39 16.44 -2.20 -9.07
C GLN A 39 17.56 -1.95 -8.05
N ASN A 40 17.50 -2.53 -6.85
CA ASN A 40 18.47 -2.36 -5.76
C ASN A 40 18.60 -0.92 -5.24
N VAL A 41 17.52 -0.12 -5.32
CA VAL A 41 17.46 1.19 -4.64
C VAL A 41 17.41 0.98 -3.12
N ASN A 42 17.91 1.94 -2.35
CA ASN A 42 17.91 1.86 -0.89
C ASN A 42 16.48 1.67 -0.33
N PRO A 43 16.17 0.54 0.33
CA PRO A 43 14.81 0.25 0.78
C PRO A 43 14.28 1.27 1.79
N LYS A 44 15.14 1.85 2.64
CA LYS A 44 14.72 2.85 3.62
C LYS A 44 14.19 4.11 2.94
N MET A 45 14.80 4.53 1.83
CA MET A 45 14.32 5.68 1.06
C MET A 45 13.02 5.34 0.33
N VAL A 46 12.94 4.16 -0.31
CA VAL A 46 11.74 3.71 -1.03
C VAL A 46 10.54 3.63 -0.08
N PHE A 47 10.69 2.98 1.08
CA PHE A 47 9.60 2.85 2.04
C PHE A 47 9.20 4.20 2.67
N PHE A 48 10.14 5.13 2.81
CA PHE A 48 9.83 6.46 3.32
C PHE A 48 8.95 7.25 2.35
N ASP A 49 9.34 7.31 1.07
CA ASP A 49 8.54 7.95 0.02
C ASP A 49 7.16 7.29 -0.13
N PHE A 50 7.14 5.96 -0.23
CA PHE A 50 5.92 5.15 -0.28
C PHE A 50 4.97 5.48 0.88
N SER A 51 5.48 5.52 2.12
CA SER A 51 4.68 5.80 3.31
C SER A 51 4.03 7.20 3.26
N LEU A 52 4.76 8.21 2.78
CA LEU A 52 4.23 9.57 2.65
C LEU A 52 3.08 9.63 1.65
N LYS A 53 3.24 9.01 0.49
CA LYS A 53 2.21 8.98 -0.55
C LYS A 53 0.99 8.16 -0.13
N MET A 54 1.20 7.04 0.56
CA MET A 54 0.11 6.25 1.15
C MET A 54 -0.71 7.05 2.16
N ILE A 55 -0.09 7.87 3.02
CA ILE A 55 -0.83 8.74 3.95
C ILE A 55 -1.76 9.70 3.19
N VAL A 56 -1.32 10.26 2.06
CA VAL A 56 -2.15 11.15 1.23
C VAL A 56 -3.30 10.38 0.59
N LEU A 57 -3.03 9.19 0.04
CA LEU A 57 -4.04 8.35 -0.63
C LEU A 57 -5.12 7.82 0.33
N LEU A 58 -4.75 7.48 1.57
CA LEU A 58 -5.67 6.92 2.56
C LEU A 58 -6.48 7.98 3.32
N LYS A 59 -6.08 9.25 3.26
CA LYS A 59 -6.81 10.37 3.90
C LYS A 59 -8.03 10.83 3.08
N ASN A 60 -8.07 10.50 1.79
CA ASN A 60 -9.07 10.98 0.82
C ASN A 60 -10.42 10.25 0.87
#